data_AF-A0A957NUS2-F1
#
_entry.id   AF-A0A957NUS2-F1
#
_cell.length_a   1.000
_cell.length_b   1.000
_cell.length_c   1.000
_cell.angle_alpha   90.00
_cell.angle_beta   90.00
_cell.angle_gamma   90.00
#
_symmetry.space_group_name_H-M   'P 1'
#
loop_
_entity.id
_entity.type
_entity.pdbx_description
1 polymer ?
#
loop_
_entity_poly.entity_id
_entity_poly.type
_entity_poly.pdbx_seq_one_letter_code
_entity_poly.pdbx_strand_id
1 'polypeptide(L)'
;GRVWGSLPLAVRSGMDFPAGLVDLYLQGPPPATTPVNTDYKVGVRARNLELDIVWIASVLQGKQRYPFLKMPKRYEAVTAFFELFHPAYKFDILSRSDLMPGLAEIPKITRKLVAKFKDAA
;
A
#
# COMPACT_ATOMS: atom_id res chain seq x y z
N GLY A 1 19.15 0.20 -14.48
CA GLY A 1 18.37 0.68 -13.32
C GLY A 1 17.52 -0.45 -12.77
N ARG A 2 17.12 -0.41 -11.50
CA ARG A 2 16.22 -1.42 -10.89
C ARG A 2 14.89 -0.76 -10.54
N VAL A 3 13.79 -1.41 -10.90
CA VAL A 3 12.47 -1.01 -10.45
C VAL A 3 12.39 -1.24 -8.94
N TRP A 4 12.20 -0.18 -8.15
CA TRP A 4 12.27 -0.21 -6.68
C TRP A 4 10.90 -0.46 -6.04
N GLY A 5 10.89 -0.65 -4.72
CA GLY A 5 9.71 -0.98 -3.90
C GLY A 5 8.51 -0.03 -3.94
N SER A 6 8.62 1.15 -4.59
CA SER A 6 7.49 2.06 -4.83
C SER A 6 6.73 1.77 -6.13
N LEU A 7 6.98 0.63 -6.77
CA LEU A 7 6.35 0.23 -8.03
C LEU A 7 4.81 0.27 -8.00
N PRO A 8 4.12 -0.22 -6.96
CA PRO A 8 2.66 -0.14 -6.92
C PRO A 8 2.16 1.30 -7.00
N LEU A 9 2.84 2.27 -6.34
CA LEU A 9 2.46 3.67 -6.42
C LEU A 9 2.60 4.21 -7.84
N ALA A 10 3.70 3.92 -8.51
CA ALA A 10 3.92 4.37 -9.89
C ALA A 10 2.82 3.87 -10.84
N VAL A 11 2.56 2.56 -10.82
CA VAL A 11 1.53 1.93 -11.65
C VAL A 11 0.16 2.50 -11.33
N ARG A 12 -0.19 2.63 -10.04
CA ARG A 12 -1.48 3.21 -9.61
C ARG A 12 -1.64 4.69 -9.93
N SER A 13 -0.52 5.40 -10.09
CA SER A 13 -0.49 6.79 -10.55
C SER A 13 -0.61 6.89 -12.07
N GLY A 14 -0.58 5.79 -12.82
CA GLY A 14 -0.70 5.77 -14.28
C GLY A 14 0.63 5.52 -15.01
N MET A 15 1.72 5.27 -14.29
CA MET A 15 3.04 5.00 -14.87
C MET A 15 3.36 3.51 -14.77
N ASP A 16 2.99 2.75 -15.81
CA ASP A 16 3.23 1.31 -15.90
C ASP A 16 4.65 0.99 -16.40
N PHE A 17 5.62 1.16 -15.49
CA PHE A 17 7.03 0.83 -15.79
C PHE A 17 7.26 -0.64 -16.18
N PRO A 18 6.56 -1.64 -15.60
CA PRO A 18 6.68 -3.03 -16.05
C PRO A 18 6.28 -3.22 -17.51
N ALA A 19 5.13 -2.68 -17.92
CA ALA A 19 4.71 -2.74 -19.32
C ALA A 19 5.71 -2.00 -20.22
N GLY A 20 6.12 -0.79 -19.83
CA GLY A 20 7.11 -0.02 -20.59
C GLY A 20 8.48 -0.71 -20.71
N LEU A 21 8.89 -1.49 -19.71
CA LEU A 21 10.12 -2.30 -19.78
C LEU A 21 9.98 -3.46 -20.76
N VAL A 22 8.81 -4.10 -20.80
CA VAL A 22 8.50 -5.16 -21.78
C VAL A 22 8.48 -4.58 -23.19
N ASP A 23 7.83 -3.43 -23.39
CA ASP A 23 7.81 -2.74 -24.69
C ASP A 23 9.23 -2.39 -25.15
N LEU A 24 10.04 -1.80 -24.27
CA LEU A 24 11.43 -1.48 -24.56
C LEU A 24 12.25 -2.72 -24.96
N TYR A 25 12.02 -3.85 -24.30
CA TYR A 25 12.75 -5.09 -24.56
C TYR A 25 12.32 -5.75 -25.88
N LEU A 26 11.02 -5.73 -26.20
CA LEU A 26 10.46 -6.40 -27.38
C LEU A 26 10.49 -5.54 -28.64
N GLN A 27 10.31 -4.22 -28.51
CA GLN A 27 10.13 -3.28 -29.63
C GLN A 27 11.30 -2.32 -29.78
N GLY A 28 12.20 -2.26 -28.79
CA GLY A 28 13.29 -1.29 -28.74
C GLY A 28 12.84 0.08 -28.19
N PRO A 29 13.78 1.05 -28.08
CA PRO A 29 13.46 2.37 -27.53
C PRO A 29 12.53 3.15 -28.47
N PRO A 30 11.61 3.96 -27.93
CA PRO A 30 10.79 4.84 -28.76
C PRO A 30 11.66 5.88 -29.47
N PRO A 31 11.18 6.48 -30.58
CA PRO A 31 11.89 7.56 -31.26
C PRO A 31 12.28 8.69 -30.30
N ALA A 32 13.46 9.29 -30.49
CA ALA A 32 13.94 10.37 -29.63
C ALA A 32 13.01 11.61 -29.62
N THR A 33 12.13 11.74 -30.59
CA THR A 33 11.10 12.79 -30.70
C THR A 33 9.86 12.52 -29.85
N THR A 34 9.76 11.35 -29.22
CA THR A 34 8.63 10.97 -28.39
C THR A 34 8.63 11.82 -27.12
N PRO A 35 7.55 12.57 -26.83
CA PRO A 35 7.48 13.36 -25.62
C PRO A 35 7.49 12.46 -24.39
N VAL A 36 8.04 12.99 -23.28
CA VAL A 36 7.98 12.31 -21.99
C VAL A 36 6.52 12.20 -21.57
N ASN A 37 6.08 11.00 -21.21
CA ASN A 37 4.74 10.79 -20.67
C ASN A 37 4.61 11.44 -19.29
N THR A 38 3.66 12.36 -19.15
CA THR A 38 3.34 13.06 -17.89
C THR A 38 1.90 12.86 -17.43
N ASP A 39 1.19 11.86 -17.96
CA ASP A 39 -0.24 11.61 -17.68
C ASP A 39 -0.50 10.97 -16.29
N TYR A 40 0.44 11.12 -15.36
CA TYR A 40 0.32 10.56 -14.03
C TYR A 40 -0.61 11.39 -13.15
N LYS A 41 -1.28 10.72 -12.22
CA LYS A 41 -2.19 11.34 -11.25
C LYS A 41 -1.44 11.75 -9.98
N VAL A 42 -1.55 13.02 -9.62
CA VAL A 42 -1.05 13.54 -8.34
C VAL A 42 -2.02 13.20 -7.21
N GLY A 43 -1.49 13.00 -6.00
CA GLY A 43 -2.29 12.78 -4.78
C GLY A 43 -2.68 11.31 -4.54
N VAL A 44 -2.30 10.39 -5.43
CA VAL A 44 -2.44 8.95 -5.18
C VAL A 44 -1.49 8.53 -4.05
N ARG A 45 -1.99 7.73 -3.11
CA ARG A 45 -1.15 7.12 -2.06
C ARG A 45 -1.31 5.60 -2.10
N ALA A 46 -0.19 4.89 -2.15
CA ALA A 46 -0.18 3.43 -2.03
C ALA A 46 0.12 3.06 -0.57
N ARG A 47 -0.65 2.12 -0.02
CA ARG A 47 -0.58 1.70 1.38
C ARG A 47 -0.58 0.19 1.49
N ASN A 48 0.01 -0.30 2.57
CA ASN A 48 -0.04 -1.70 2.93
C ASN A 48 -1.19 -1.96 3.92
N LEU A 49 -2.27 -2.58 3.42
CA LEU A 49 -3.50 -2.82 4.19
C LEU A 49 -3.24 -3.65 5.47
N GLU A 50 -2.38 -4.66 5.37
CA GLU A 50 -2.03 -5.51 6.51
C GLU A 50 -1.35 -4.71 7.64
N LEU A 51 -0.35 -3.89 7.30
CA LEU A 51 0.36 -3.06 8.27
C LEU A 51 -0.57 -2.01 8.87
N ASP A 52 -1.44 -1.40 8.06
CA ASP A 52 -2.41 -0.42 8.55
C ASP A 52 -3.38 -1.03 9.56
N ILE A 53 -3.98 -2.18 9.25
CA ILE A 53 -4.90 -2.88 10.15
C ILE A 53 -4.22 -3.24 11.47
N VAL A 54 -2.99 -3.79 11.40
CA VAL A 54 -2.22 -4.14 12.60
C VAL A 54 -1.88 -2.89 13.41
N TRP A 55 -1.52 -1.78 12.76
CA TRP A 55 -1.20 -0.51 13.43
C TRP A 55 -2.44 0.08 14.11
N ILE A 56 -3.59 0.14 13.42
CA ILE A 56 -4.86 0.61 13.98
C ILE A 56 -5.22 -0.18 15.25
N ALA A 57 -5.19 -1.52 15.17
CA ALA A 57 -5.47 -2.37 16.33
C ALA A 57 -4.49 -2.11 17.49
N SER A 58 -3.21 -1.87 17.19
CA SER A 58 -2.19 -1.60 18.21
C SER A 58 -2.44 -0.31 18.97
N VAL A 59 -2.80 0.75 18.25
CA VAL A 59 -3.08 2.06 18.84
C VAL A 59 -4.38 2.02 19.67
N LEU A 60 -5.42 1.35 19.16
CA LEU A 60 -6.68 1.19 19.90
C LEU A 60 -6.48 0.42 21.22
N GLN A 61 -5.63 -0.60 21.22
CA GLN A 61 -5.27 -1.34 22.44
C GLN A 61 -4.34 -0.55 23.37
N GLY A 62 -3.72 0.53 22.91
CA GLY A 62 -2.73 1.27 23.69
C GLY A 62 -1.40 0.50 23.87
N LYS A 63 -1.05 -0.38 22.92
CA LYS A 63 0.18 -1.17 23.00
C LYS A 63 1.39 -0.36 22.58
N GLN A 64 2.11 0.15 23.57
CA GLN A 64 3.37 0.84 23.37
C GLN A 64 4.54 -0.15 23.48
N ARG A 65 5.10 -0.56 22.33
CA ARG A 65 6.27 -1.45 22.30
C ARG A 65 7.54 -0.76 22.81
N TYR A 66 7.67 0.53 22.55
CA TYR A 66 8.87 1.32 22.85
C TYR A 66 8.49 2.48 23.77
N PRO A 67 8.89 2.47 25.05
CA PRO A 67 8.52 3.50 26.03
C PRO A 67 8.93 4.92 25.61
N PHE A 68 9.97 5.06 24.80
CA PHE A 68 10.49 6.34 24.32
C PHE A 68 9.75 6.89 23.08
N LEU A 69 8.92 6.10 22.41
CA LEU A 69 8.11 6.58 21.28
C LEU A 69 6.74 7.03 21.78
N LYS A 70 6.39 8.29 21.50
CA LYS A 70 5.05 8.81 21.79
C LYS A 70 4.01 8.01 21.02
N MET A 71 3.12 7.36 21.75
CA MET A 71 2.03 6.60 21.14
C MET A 71 0.96 7.56 20.55
N PRO A 72 0.47 7.29 19.34
CA PRO A 72 -0.67 7.99 18.76
C PRO A 72 -1.91 7.90 19.66
N LYS A 73 -2.81 8.88 19.56
CA LYS A 73 -4.05 8.87 20.32
C LYS A 73 -5.06 7.92 19.67
N ARG A 74 -5.98 7.34 20.46
CA ARG A 74 -6.99 6.39 19.95
C ARG A 74 -7.86 6.97 18.83
N TYR A 75 -8.20 8.26 18.89
CA TYR A 75 -8.98 8.90 17.81
C TYR A 75 -8.22 8.92 16.48
N GLU A 76 -6.88 9.00 16.49
CA GLU A 76 -6.05 9.01 15.27
C GLU A 76 -6.13 7.65 14.56
N ALA A 77 -6.24 6.56 15.32
CA ALA A 77 -6.49 5.23 14.78
C ALA A 77 -7.89 5.10 14.17
N VAL A 78 -8.90 5.70 14.80
CA VAL A 78 -10.26 5.75 14.26
C VAL A 78 -10.30 6.56 12.96
N THR A 79 -9.64 7.72 12.91
CA THR A 79 -9.49 8.50 11.68
C THR A 79 -8.81 7.68 10.59
N ALA A 80 -7.67 7.06 10.90
CA ALA A 80 -6.93 6.22 9.94
C ALA A 80 -7.77 5.05 9.41
N PHE A 81 -8.64 4.46 10.23
CA PHE A 81 -9.58 3.43 9.78
C PHE A 81 -10.54 3.96 8.71
N PHE A 82 -11.13 5.15 8.92
CA PHE A 82 -11.98 5.79 7.90
C PHE A 82 -11.21 6.17 6.65
N GLU A 83 -9.92 6.55 6.78
CA GLU A 83 -9.11 6.85 5.61
C GLU A 83 -8.85 5.63 4.72
N LEU A 84 -8.96 4.38 5.20
CA LEU A 84 -8.83 3.18 4.36
C LEU A 84 -9.83 3.14 3.21
N PHE A 85 -10.96 3.85 3.35
CA PHE A 85 -12.01 3.95 2.33
C PHE A 85 -11.83 5.17 1.42
N HIS A 86 -10.82 6.01 1.68
CA HIS A 86 -10.58 7.23 0.90
C HIS A 86 -10.15 6.87 -0.54
N PRO A 87 -10.79 7.44 -1.59
CA PRO A 87 -10.57 7.01 -2.97
C PRO A 87 -9.15 7.26 -3.49
N ALA A 88 -8.43 8.24 -2.92
CA ALA A 88 -7.03 8.50 -3.24
C ALA A 88 -6.07 7.41 -2.75
N TYR A 89 -6.50 6.59 -1.79
CA TYR A 89 -5.67 5.52 -1.25
C TYR A 89 -5.87 4.24 -2.08
N LYS A 90 -4.76 3.62 -2.41
CA LYS A 90 -4.67 2.36 -3.14
C LYS A 90 -3.88 1.38 -2.30
N PHE A 91 -4.18 0.10 -2.43
CA PHE A 91 -3.46 -0.94 -1.72
C PHE A 91 -2.43 -1.60 -2.65
N ASP A 92 -1.28 -1.95 -2.10
CA ASP A 92 -0.18 -2.51 -2.87
C ASP A 92 -0.56 -3.85 -3.53
N ILE A 93 -1.28 -4.70 -2.79
CA ILE A 93 -1.60 -6.07 -3.18
C ILE A 93 -3.05 -6.19 -3.66
N LEU A 94 -4.00 -5.60 -2.93
CA LEU A 94 -5.42 -5.66 -3.32
C LEU A 94 -5.67 -4.82 -4.58
N SER A 95 -5.93 -5.50 -5.70
CA SER A 95 -6.34 -4.92 -6.97
C SER A 95 -7.74 -5.36 -7.36
N ARG A 96 -8.44 -4.55 -8.17
CA ARG A 96 -9.74 -4.95 -8.76
C ARG A 96 -9.57 -5.86 -9.97
N SER A 97 -8.43 -5.77 -10.67
CA SER A 97 -8.10 -6.59 -11.84
C SER A 97 -7.71 -8.02 -11.46
N ASP A 98 -7.16 -8.20 -10.25
CA ASP A 98 -6.81 -9.48 -9.69
C ASP A 98 -7.06 -9.45 -8.18
N LEU A 99 -8.11 -10.14 -7.76
CA LEU A 99 -8.56 -10.20 -6.37
C LEU A 99 -7.85 -11.30 -5.58
N MET A 100 -7.27 -12.31 -6.24
CA MET A 100 -6.71 -13.48 -5.57
C MET A 100 -5.59 -13.13 -4.57
N PRO A 101 -4.61 -12.26 -4.91
CA PRO A 101 -3.58 -11.84 -3.97
C PRO A 101 -4.16 -11.17 -2.72
N GLY A 102 -5.19 -10.32 -2.89
CA GLY A 102 -5.84 -9.64 -1.77
C GLY A 102 -6.60 -10.60 -0.85
N LEU A 103 -7.27 -11.61 -1.42
CA LEU A 103 -7.94 -12.65 -0.63
C LEU A 103 -6.93 -13.51 0.16
N ALA A 104 -5.76 -13.80 -0.43
CA ALA A 104 -4.70 -14.52 0.25
C ALA A 104 -4.11 -13.75 1.45
N GLU A 105 -4.25 -12.43 1.51
CA GLU A 105 -3.82 -11.63 2.67
C GLU A 105 -4.77 -11.74 3.87
N ILE A 106 -6.06 -12.00 3.66
CA ILE A 106 -7.07 -12.08 4.74
C ILE A 106 -6.63 -13.03 5.88
N PRO A 107 -6.25 -14.30 5.65
CA PRO A 107 -5.84 -15.19 6.74
C PRO A 107 -4.57 -14.70 7.46
N LYS A 108 -3.66 -14.03 6.74
CA LYS A 108 -2.43 -13.46 7.31
C LYS A 108 -2.74 -12.27 8.23
N ILE A 109 -3.61 -11.38 7.78
CA ILE A 109 -4.10 -10.23 8.57
C ILE A 109 -4.82 -10.72 9.82
N THR A 110 -5.76 -11.66 9.66
CA THR A 110 -6.52 -12.23 10.79
C THR A 110 -5.60 -12.89 11.81
N ARG A 111 -4.61 -13.68 11.37
CA ARG A 111 -3.64 -14.30 12.28
C ARG A 111 -2.84 -13.26 13.07
N LYS A 112 -2.38 -12.19 12.42
CA LYS A 112 -1.65 -11.10 13.08
C LYS A 112 -2.51 -10.33 14.07
N LEU A 113 -3.78 -10.09 13.72
CA LEU A 113 -4.75 -9.47 14.63
C LEU A 113 -5.01 -10.35 15.85
N VAL A 114 -5.29 -11.65 15.66
CA VAL A 114 -5.53 -12.58 16.77
C VAL A 114 -4.31 -12.66 17.70
N ALA A 115 -3.10 -12.77 17.14
CA ALA A 115 -1.87 -12.74 17.93
C ALA A 115 -1.76 -11.44 18.75
N LYS A 116 -2.02 -10.29 18.11
CA LYS A 116 -2.07 -8.98 18.77
C LYS A 116 -3.08 -8.93 19.91
N PHE A 117 -4.28 -9.50 19.76
CA PHE A 117 -5.28 -9.52 20.82
C PHE A 117 -4.95 -10.49 21.97
N LYS A 118 -4.38 -11.66 21.66
CA LYS A 118 -3.96 -12.62 22.70
C LYS A 118 -2.89 -12.05 23.63
N ASP A 119 -1.93 -11.31 23.09
CA ASP A 119 -0.92 -10.62 23.90
C ASP A 119 -1.51 -9.49 24.78
N ALA A 120 -2.82 -9.20 24.69
CA ALA A 120 -3.50 -8.10 25.41
C ALA A 120 -4.36 -8.59 26.58
N ALA A 121 -4.70 -9.88 26.61
CA ALA A 121 -5.45 -10.54 27.67
C ALA A 121 -4.49 -11.18 28.67
#